data_AF-A0A368G7H3-F1
#
_entry.id   AF-A0A368G7H3-F1
#
_cell.length_a   1.000
_cell.length_b   1.000
_cell.length_c   1.000
_cell.angle_alpha   90.00
_cell.angle_beta   90.00
_cell.angle_gamma   90.00
#
_symmetry.space_group_name_H-M   'P 1'
#
loop_
_entity.id
_entity.type
_entity.pdbx_description
1 polymer ?
#
loop_
_entity_poly.entity_id
_entity_poly.type
_entity_poly.pdbx_seq_one_letter_code
_entity_poly.pdbx_strand_id
1 'polypeptide(L)'
;LRTGLANATKETHNLWEENKDLQGRFVNDLNEISRIQQAIAQLEREHRQDQLQHARHSMTEMQRRASQLYSVLTTKREEIVKKLNDGTNFVALLQNQLISERLFDWKNRQKLAQVGVPFDNRDVMLDEIQMEFEFLAEQNWQLHMFASWTLDLLTRGPQVNDSHAHSTASNLTTLADQLTKLLFMLISQSFVVSVQPEPVLKTQHKFVTEASESFGEKVRLLIGDKLGIRQHLVNTNVTVKIIAEEEAKLLSATQMNHKDM
;
A
#
# COMPACT_ATOMS: atom_id res chain seq x y z
N LEU A 1 -12.37 -9.60 -9.77
CA LEU A 1 -11.25 -8.76 -9.29
C LEU A 1 -11.46 -8.30 -7.84
N ARG A 2 -12.50 -7.52 -7.54
CA ARG A 2 -12.80 -6.99 -6.19
C ARG A 2 -12.77 -8.04 -5.06
N THR A 3 -13.54 -9.13 -5.20
CA THR A 3 -13.57 -10.22 -4.21
C THR A 3 -12.22 -10.94 -4.10
N GLY A 4 -11.52 -11.11 -5.22
CA GLY A 4 -10.18 -11.70 -5.25
C GLY A 4 -9.17 -10.87 -4.46
N LEU A 5 -9.20 -9.54 -4.64
CA LEU A 5 -8.38 -8.61 -3.87
C LEU A 5 -8.70 -8.67 -2.37
N ALA A 6 -9.98 -8.60 -1.99
CA ALA A 6 -10.39 -8.67 -0.59
C ALA A 6 -9.94 -9.97 0.10
N ASN A 7 -10.06 -11.11 -0.61
CA ASN A 7 -9.60 -12.41 -0.10
C ASN A 7 -8.07 -12.44 0.03
N ALA A 8 -7.33 -11.97 -0.98
CA ALA A 8 -5.87 -11.91 -0.93
C ALA A 8 -5.36 -11.04 0.24
N THR A 9 -5.97 -9.87 0.46
CA THR A 9 -5.63 -9.00 1.61
C THR A 9 -5.93 -9.68 2.94
N LYS A 10 -7.10 -10.32 3.07
CA LYS A 10 -7.47 -11.03 4.31
C LYS A 10 -6.55 -12.21 4.59
N GLU A 11 -6.22 -13.01 3.58
CA GLU A 11 -5.28 -14.12 3.73
C GLU A 11 -3.87 -13.63 4.09
N THR A 12 -3.41 -12.55 3.46
CA THR A 12 -2.12 -11.92 3.80
C THR A 12 -2.10 -11.44 5.25
N HIS A 13 -3.19 -10.82 5.72
CA HIS A 13 -3.32 -10.40 7.12
C HIS A 13 -3.17 -11.57 8.10
N ASN A 14 -3.89 -12.67 7.84
CA ASN A 14 -3.83 -13.86 8.69
C ASN A 14 -2.42 -14.46 8.71
N LEU A 15 -1.78 -14.58 7.54
CA LEU A 15 -0.40 -15.08 7.44
C LEU A 15 0.58 -14.17 8.17
N TRP A 16 0.39 -12.86 8.10
CA TRP A 16 1.23 -11.90 8.82
C TRP A 16 1.08 -12.03 10.35
N GLU A 17 -0.15 -12.18 10.85
CA GLU A 17 -0.40 -12.42 12.28
C GLU A 17 0.28 -13.71 12.77
N GLU A 18 0.14 -14.80 12.02
CA GLU A 18 0.84 -16.07 12.31
C GLU A 18 2.37 -15.89 12.29
N ASN A 19 2.90 -15.20 11.28
CA ASN A 19 4.34 -14.96 11.16
C ASN A 19 4.88 -14.13 12.32
N LYS A 20 4.13 -13.09 12.74
CA LYS A 20 4.47 -12.24 13.88
C LYS A 20 4.57 -13.03 15.18
N ASP A 21 3.61 -13.91 15.46
CA ASP A 21 3.65 -14.79 16.65
C ASP A 21 4.83 -15.76 16.59
N LEU A 22 5.04 -16.42 15.46
CA LEU A 22 6.16 -17.33 15.25
C LEU A 22 7.51 -16.61 15.42
N GLN A 23 7.63 -15.37 14.92
CA GLN A 23 8.84 -14.56 15.04
C GLN A 23 9.09 -14.22 16.52
N GLY A 24 8.04 -13.86 17.28
CA GLY A 24 8.16 -13.62 18.71
C GLY A 24 8.65 -14.85 19.48
N ARG A 25 8.12 -16.04 19.18
CA ARG A 25 8.58 -17.31 19.76
C ARG A 25 10.04 -17.61 19.40
N PHE A 26 10.43 -17.35 18.16
CA PHE A 26 11.80 -17.58 17.69
C PHE A 26 12.80 -16.67 18.41
N VAL A 27 12.48 -15.38 18.56
CA VAL A 27 13.29 -14.43 19.33
C VAL A 27 13.43 -14.88 20.78
N ASN A 28 12.37 -15.38 21.40
CA ASN A 28 12.43 -15.91 22.77
C ASN A 28 13.35 -17.14 22.87
N ASP A 29 13.24 -18.09 21.94
CA ASP A 29 14.10 -19.27 21.90
C ASP A 29 15.58 -18.86 21.71
N LEU A 30 15.88 -17.85 20.88
CA LEU A 30 17.24 -17.31 20.71
C LEU A 30 17.78 -16.62 21.97
N ASN A 31 16.95 -15.85 22.67
CA ASN A 31 17.32 -15.22 23.92
C ASN A 31 17.63 -16.26 25.01
N GLU A 32 16.86 -17.34 25.06
CA GLU A 32 17.09 -18.43 26.00
C GLU A 32 18.37 -19.22 25.67
N ILE A 33 18.64 -19.48 24.38
CA ILE A 33 19.93 -20.05 23.94
C ILE A 33 21.10 -19.18 24.41
N SER A 34 20.99 -17.85 24.28
CA SER A 34 22.02 -16.92 24.74
C SER A 34 22.24 -17.00 26.26
N ARG A 35 21.15 -17.12 27.05
CA ARG A 35 21.23 -17.29 28.51
C ARG A 35 21.89 -18.62 28.89
N ILE A 36 21.50 -19.73 28.26
CA ILE A 36 22.11 -21.05 28.50
C ILE A 36 23.60 -21.00 28.14
N GLN A 37 23.97 -20.33 27.05
CA GLN A 37 25.37 -20.19 26.63
C GLN A 37 26.20 -19.40 27.66
N GLN A 38 25.65 -18.35 28.27
CA GLN A 38 26.29 -17.63 29.37
C GLN A 38 26.44 -18.52 30.62
N ALA A 39 25.40 -19.30 30.94
CA ALA A 39 25.45 -20.23 32.07
C ALA A 39 26.52 -21.32 31.89
N ILE A 40 26.65 -21.87 30.66
CA ILE A 40 27.72 -22.81 30.31
C ILE A 40 29.09 -22.18 30.57
N ALA A 41 29.33 -20.96 30.08
CA ALA A 41 30.61 -20.27 30.27
C ALA A 41 30.96 -20.05 31.76
N GLN A 42 29.95 -19.84 32.62
CA GLN A 42 30.15 -19.76 34.07
C GLN A 42 30.48 -21.12 34.68
N LEU A 43 29.71 -22.16 34.35
CA LEU A 43 29.93 -23.54 34.85
C LEU A 43 31.30 -24.09 34.45
N GLU A 44 31.82 -23.71 33.28
CA GLU A 44 33.19 -24.05 32.84
C GLU A 44 34.25 -23.46 33.78
N ARG A 45 34.07 -22.21 34.24
CA ARG A 45 34.97 -21.55 35.21
C ARG A 45 34.88 -22.17 36.60
N GLU A 46 33.70 -22.63 37.00
CA GLU A 46 33.46 -23.25 38.31
C GLU A 46 33.78 -24.76 38.33
N HIS A 47 34.21 -25.34 37.21
CA HIS A 47 34.57 -26.77 37.06
C HIS A 47 33.46 -27.76 37.48
N ARG A 48 32.18 -27.40 37.30
CA ARG A 48 31.03 -28.25 37.63
C ARG A 48 30.65 -29.20 36.49
N GLN A 49 31.36 -30.30 36.34
CA GLN A 49 31.24 -31.22 35.19
C GLN A 49 29.81 -31.78 34.96
N ASP A 50 29.09 -32.21 35.99
CA ASP A 50 27.74 -32.80 35.81
C ASP A 50 26.71 -31.76 35.33
N GLN A 51 26.74 -30.56 35.90
CA GLN A 51 25.85 -29.44 35.51
C GLN A 51 26.18 -28.94 34.10
N LEU A 52 27.46 -28.98 33.72
CA LEU A 52 27.92 -28.62 32.38
C LEU A 52 27.34 -29.54 31.31
N GLN A 53 27.35 -30.86 31.53
CA GLN A 53 26.80 -31.83 30.58
C GLN A 53 25.30 -31.62 30.38
N HIS A 54 24.56 -31.40 31.46
CA HIS A 54 23.12 -31.11 31.39
C HIS A 54 22.83 -29.80 30.64
N ALA A 55 23.57 -28.73 30.93
CA ALA A 55 23.41 -27.44 30.25
C ALA A 55 23.72 -27.52 28.74
N ARG A 56 24.76 -28.27 28.35
CA ARG A 56 25.10 -28.51 26.93
C ARG A 56 24.03 -29.32 26.20
N HIS A 57 23.45 -30.33 26.86
CA HIS A 57 22.33 -31.09 26.31
C HIS A 57 21.10 -30.20 26.08
N SER A 58 20.73 -29.40 27.09
CA SER A 58 19.62 -28.44 27.01
C SER A 58 19.85 -27.40 25.89
N MET A 59 21.06 -26.87 25.76
CA MET A 59 21.43 -25.96 24.66
C MET A 59 21.22 -26.61 23.28
N THR A 60 21.62 -27.87 23.12
CA THR A 60 21.48 -28.59 21.84
C THR A 60 20.01 -28.80 21.49
N GLU A 61 19.18 -29.16 22.48
CA GLU A 61 17.74 -29.31 22.29
C GLU A 61 17.06 -27.98 21.90
N MET A 62 17.41 -26.89 22.59
CA MET A 62 16.91 -25.55 22.28
C MET A 62 17.34 -25.08 20.89
N GLN A 63 18.59 -25.32 20.48
CA GLN A 63 19.06 -25.01 19.13
C GLN A 63 18.30 -25.80 18.06
N ARG A 64 18.01 -27.09 18.30
CA ARG A 64 17.22 -27.93 17.39
C ARG A 64 15.81 -27.36 17.23
N ARG A 65 15.17 -26.97 18.33
CA ARG A 65 13.83 -26.35 18.33
C ARG A 65 13.82 -25.02 17.59
N ALA A 66 14.78 -24.13 17.87
CA ALA A 66 14.91 -22.83 17.20
C ALA A 66 15.10 -23.00 15.68
N SER A 67 15.91 -23.99 15.26
CA SER A 67 16.12 -24.31 13.85
C SER A 67 14.84 -24.78 13.16
N GLN A 68 14.05 -25.63 13.81
CA GLN A 68 12.75 -26.08 13.30
C GLN A 68 11.76 -24.93 13.15
N LEU A 69 11.69 -24.06 14.16
CA LEU A 69 10.83 -22.88 14.14
C LEU A 69 11.24 -21.90 13.05
N TYR A 70 12.54 -21.72 12.83
CA TYR A 70 13.07 -20.90 11.73
C TYR A 70 12.66 -21.44 10.35
N SER A 71 12.71 -22.76 10.15
CA SER A 71 12.23 -23.38 8.90
C SER A 71 10.75 -23.06 8.64
N VAL A 72 9.90 -23.13 9.66
CA VAL A 72 8.47 -22.79 9.55
C VAL A 72 8.29 -21.29 9.24
N LEU A 73 9.07 -20.43 9.89
CA LEU A 73 9.08 -18.99 9.62
C LEU A 73 9.43 -18.67 8.16
N THR A 74 10.44 -19.34 7.61
CA THR A 74 10.84 -19.15 6.21
C THR A 74 9.72 -19.53 5.26
N THR A 75 9.09 -20.70 5.43
CA THR A 75 7.93 -21.11 4.62
C THR A 75 6.78 -20.10 4.73
N LYS A 76 6.48 -19.62 5.94
CA LYS A 76 5.42 -18.63 6.15
C LYS A 76 5.72 -17.30 5.46
N ARG A 77 6.98 -16.86 5.44
CA ARG A 77 7.39 -15.64 4.72
C ARG A 77 7.26 -15.80 3.20
N GLU A 78 7.61 -16.95 2.66
CA GLU A 78 7.40 -17.26 1.25
C GLU A 78 5.91 -17.24 0.86
N GLU A 79 5.04 -17.78 1.72
CA GLU A 79 3.58 -17.70 1.55
C GLU A 79 3.08 -16.23 1.55
N ILE A 80 3.56 -15.40 2.49
CA ILE A 80 3.24 -13.97 2.54
C ILE A 80 3.66 -13.28 1.24
N VAL A 81 4.90 -13.47 0.78
CA VAL A 81 5.40 -12.86 -0.47
C VAL A 81 4.55 -13.28 -1.66
N LYS A 82 4.13 -14.55 -1.73
CA LYS A 82 3.25 -15.03 -2.80
C LYS A 82 1.88 -14.35 -2.76
N LYS A 83 1.27 -14.24 -1.58
CA LYS A 83 -0.04 -13.60 -1.42
C LYS A 83 -0.01 -12.09 -1.64
N LEU A 84 1.08 -11.43 -1.25
CA LEU A 84 1.31 -10.03 -1.59
C LEU A 84 1.43 -9.84 -3.10
N ASN A 85 2.16 -10.71 -3.82
CA ASN A 85 2.21 -10.67 -5.28
C ASN A 85 0.81 -10.82 -5.92
N ASP A 86 0.02 -11.80 -5.48
CA ASP A 86 -1.35 -11.99 -5.96
C ASP A 86 -2.19 -10.74 -5.70
N GLY A 87 -2.11 -10.17 -4.49
CA GLY A 87 -2.77 -8.93 -4.10
C GLY A 87 -2.37 -7.75 -4.99
N THR A 88 -1.07 -7.52 -5.19
CA THR A 88 -0.53 -6.45 -6.05
C THR A 88 -1.03 -6.60 -7.49
N ASN A 89 -1.09 -7.82 -8.03
CA ASN A 89 -1.65 -8.08 -9.35
C ASN A 89 -3.15 -7.73 -9.43
N PHE A 90 -3.94 -8.10 -8.42
CA PHE A 90 -5.35 -7.71 -8.37
C PHE A 90 -5.53 -6.20 -8.25
N VAL A 91 -4.69 -5.51 -7.47
CA VAL A 91 -4.68 -4.04 -7.38
C VAL A 91 -4.42 -3.44 -8.76
N ALA A 92 -3.37 -3.87 -9.46
CA ALA A 92 -3.02 -3.33 -10.78
C ALA A 92 -4.13 -3.55 -11.82
N LEU A 93 -4.72 -4.74 -11.87
CA LEU A 93 -5.82 -5.06 -12.79
C LEU A 93 -7.07 -4.23 -12.48
N LEU A 94 -7.46 -4.14 -11.21
CA LEU A 94 -8.64 -3.36 -10.81
C LEU A 94 -8.39 -1.87 -11.04
N GLN A 95 -7.20 -1.37 -10.74
CA GLN A 95 -6.81 0.01 -11.01
C GLN A 95 -6.92 0.36 -12.49
N ASN A 96 -6.41 -0.49 -13.37
CA ASN A 96 -6.52 -0.28 -14.82
C ASN A 96 -7.99 -0.27 -15.27
N GLN A 97 -8.81 -1.21 -14.80
CA GLN A 97 -10.24 -1.23 -15.11
C GLN A 97 -10.94 0.06 -14.62
N LEU A 98 -10.64 0.52 -13.41
CA LEU A 98 -11.27 1.71 -12.85
C LEU A 98 -10.84 3.00 -13.57
N ILE A 99 -9.56 3.14 -13.90
CA ILE A 99 -9.01 4.36 -14.51
C ILE A 99 -9.27 4.38 -16.03
N SER A 100 -8.83 3.33 -16.73
CA SER A 100 -8.78 3.29 -18.20
C SER A 100 -10.13 2.97 -18.83
N GLU A 101 -11.06 2.39 -18.08
CA GLU A 101 -12.41 2.07 -18.59
C GLU A 101 -13.46 2.93 -17.90
N ARG A 102 -13.69 2.75 -16.58
CA ARG A 102 -14.83 3.40 -15.90
C ARG A 102 -14.68 4.92 -15.82
N LEU A 103 -13.56 5.40 -15.30
CA LEU A 103 -13.31 6.84 -15.17
C LEU A 103 -13.14 7.49 -16.54
N PHE A 104 -12.50 6.81 -17.49
CA PHE A 104 -12.41 7.28 -18.86
C PHE A 104 -13.78 7.44 -19.52
N ASP A 105 -14.67 6.43 -19.43
CA ASP A 105 -16.03 6.51 -19.97
C ASP A 105 -16.82 7.65 -19.32
N TRP A 106 -16.74 7.80 -18.00
CA TRP A 106 -17.37 8.91 -17.29
C TRP A 106 -16.88 10.28 -17.80
N LYS A 107 -15.56 10.47 -17.98
CA LYS A 107 -14.98 11.70 -18.54
C LYS A 107 -15.44 11.93 -19.99
N ASN A 108 -15.53 10.87 -20.79
CA ASN A 108 -15.98 10.96 -22.18
C ASN A 108 -17.45 11.37 -22.28
N ARG A 109 -18.33 10.79 -21.45
CA ARG A 109 -19.74 11.21 -21.36
C ARG A 109 -19.87 12.65 -20.88
N GLN A 110 -19.05 13.07 -19.91
CA GLN A 110 -19.01 14.47 -19.47
C GLN A 110 -18.65 15.41 -20.63
N LYS A 111 -17.68 15.04 -21.48
CA LYS A 111 -17.31 15.80 -22.68
C LYS A 111 -18.47 15.89 -23.68
N LEU A 112 -19.18 14.78 -23.93
CA LEU A 112 -20.35 14.76 -24.81
C LEU A 112 -21.50 15.62 -24.26
N ALA A 113 -21.65 15.70 -22.93
CA ALA A 113 -22.65 16.55 -22.30
C ALA A 113 -22.43 18.04 -22.57
N GLN A 114 -21.19 18.48 -22.76
CA GLN A 114 -20.88 19.87 -23.14
C GLN A 114 -21.37 20.25 -24.54
N VAL A 115 -21.66 19.26 -25.40
CA VAL A 115 -22.25 19.47 -26.74
C VAL A 115 -23.74 19.09 -26.79
N GLY A 116 -24.38 18.93 -25.64
CA GLY A 116 -25.83 18.74 -25.51
C GLY A 116 -26.31 17.29 -25.47
N VAL A 117 -25.41 16.30 -25.41
CA VAL A 117 -25.81 14.90 -25.18
C VAL A 117 -26.23 14.73 -23.71
N PRO A 118 -27.44 14.22 -23.41
CA PRO A 118 -27.84 13.99 -22.03
C PRO A 118 -26.87 13.06 -21.30
N PHE A 119 -26.52 13.40 -20.06
CA PHE A 119 -25.72 12.55 -19.17
C PHE A 119 -26.48 12.29 -17.88
N ASP A 120 -27.50 11.46 -17.99
CA ASP A 120 -28.29 11.00 -16.86
C ASP A 120 -27.40 10.21 -15.89
N ASN A 121 -27.68 10.31 -14.59
CA ASN A 121 -26.96 9.61 -13.53
C ASN A 121 -25.46 9.93 -13.41
N ARG A 122 -25.00 11.09 -13.91
CA ARG A 122 -23.59 11.54 -13.78
C ARG A 122 -23.03 11.38 -12.36
N ASP A 123 -23.78 11.87 -11.37
CA ASP A 123 -23.33 11.91 -9.98
C ASP A 123 -23.35 10.51 -9.36
N VAL A 124 -24.37 9.71 -9.64
CA VAL A 124 -24.46 8.30 -9.20
C VAL A 124 -23.31 7.47 -9.77
N MET A 125 -23.01 7.60 -11.07
CA MET A 125 -21.88 6.89 -11.69
C MET A 125 -20.55 7.32 -11.07
N LEU A 126 -20.39 8.62 -10.73
CA LEU A 126 -19.20 9.12 -10.07
C LEU A 126 -19.09 8.61 -8.61
N ASP A 127 -20.21 8.51 -7.89
CA ASP A 127 -20.27 7.95 -6.55
C ASP A 127 -19.84 6.48 -6.53
N GLU A 128 -20.32 5.68 -7.50
CA GLU A 128 -19.89 4.29 -7.65
C GLU A 128 -18.38 4.17 -7.94
N ILE A 129 -17.84 5.06 -8.79
CA ILE A 129 -16.39 5.10 -9.05
C ILE A 129 -15.64 5.48 -7.78
N GLN A 130 -16.11 6.48 -7.01
CA GLN A 130 -15.50 6.85 -5.73
C GLN A 130 -15.46 5.66 -4.77
N MET A 131 -16.57 4.93 -4.60
CA MET A 131 -16.62 3.77 -3.71
C MET A 131 -15.58 2.70 -4.09
N GLU A 132 -15.38 2.45 -5.39
CA GLU A 132 -14.38 1.50 -5.86
C GLU A 132 -12.94 2.03 -5.73
N PHE A 133 -12.72 3.32 -5.96
CA PHE A 133 -11.43 3.98 -5.72
C PHE A 133 -11.04 3.90 -4.25
N GLU A 134 -11.96 4.19 -3.33
CA GLU A 134 -11.74 4.09 -1.89
C GLU A 134 -11.47 2.65 -1.44
N PHE A 135 -12.25 1.69 -1.95
CA PHE A 135 -12.00 0.28 -1.69
C PHE A 135 -10.60 -0.12 -2.15
N LEU A 136 -10.23 0.20 -3.39
CA LEU A 136 -8.92 -0.14 -3.95
C LEU A 136 -7.78 0.52 -3.16
N ALA A 137 -7.94 1.79 -2.79
CA ALA A 137 -6.95 2.54 -2.02
C ALA A 137 -6.71 1.92 -0.64
N GLU A 138 -7.78 1.55 0.07
CA GLU A 138 -7.71 0.87 1.37
C GLU A 138 -7.03 -0.49 1.26
N GLN A 139 -7.40 -1.30 0.27
CA GLN A 139 -6.81 -2.63 0.07
C GLN A 139 -5.32 -2.55 -0.30
N ASN A 140 -4.96 -1.65 -1.23
CA ASN A 140 -3.57 -1.41 -1.59
C ASN A 140 -2.74 -0.97 -0.37
N TRP A 141 -3.26 -0.02 0.41
CA TRP A 141 -2.58 0.45 1.63
C TRP A 141 -2.39 -0.67 2.67
N GLN A 142 -3.39 -1.54 2.89
CA GLN A 142 -3.26 -2.68 3.79
C GLN A 142 -2.15 -3.65 3.32
N LEU A 143 -2.13 -4.01 2.04
CA LEU A 143 -1.07 -4.85 1.48
C LEU A 143 0.32 -4.20 1.63
N HIS A 144 0.41 -2.89 1.40
CA HIS A 144 1.65 -2.14 1.58
C HIS A 144 2.13 -2.21 3.04
N MET A 145 1.22 -2.02 4.01
CA MET A 145 1.54 -2.16 5.43
C MET A 145 2.01 -3.57 5.79
N PHE A 146 1.36 -4.63 5.30
CA PHE A 146 1.83 -5.99 5.56
C PHE A 146 3.21 -6.27 4.96
N ALA A 147 3.50 -5.74 3.77
CA ALA A 147 4.85 -5.84 3.18
C ALA A 147 5.89 -5.12 4.05
N SER A 148 5.63 -3.87 4.45
CA SER A 148 6.52 -3.09 5.30
C SER A 148 6.70 -3.70 6.69
N TRP A 149 5.65 -4.19 7.33
CA TRP A 149 5.73 -4.82 8.65
C TRP A 149 6.46 -6.16 8.60
N THR A 150 6.27 -6.95 7.55
CA THR A 150 7.02 -8.21 7.38
C THR A 150 8.51 -7.91 7.18
N LEU A 151 8.84 -6.88 6.39
CA LEU A 151 10.21 -6.44 6.20
C LEU A 151 10.83 -5.97 7.52
N ASP A 152 10.11 -5.13 8.26
CA ASP A 152 10.52 -4.64 9.58
C ASP A 152 10.77 -5.79 10.57
N LEU A 153 9.89 -6.79 10.64
CA LEU A 153 10.09 -7.99 11.47
C LEU A 153 11.33 -8.79 11.07
N LEU A 154 11.64 -8.86 9.78
CA LEU A 154 12.82 -9.54 9.27
C LEU A 154 14.11 -8.76 9.58
N THR A 155 14.03 -7.43 9.55
CA THR A 155 15.14 -6.51 9.83
C THR A 155 15.22 -6.07 11.31
N ARG A 156 14.43 -6.66 12.22
CA ARG A 156 14.59 -6.45 13.67
C ARG A 156 15.42 -7.58 14.25
N GLY A 157 16.31 -7.24 15.19
CA GLY A 157 17.19 -8.21 15.83
C GLY A 157 16.43 -9.33 16.55
N PRO A 158 16.95 -10.58 16.56
CA PRO A 158 18.22 -11.03 15.98
C PRO A 158 18.14 -11.16 14.44
N GLN A 159 19.11 -10.56 13.74
CA GLN A 159 19.20 -10.63 12.27
C GLN A 159 19.67 -12.02 11.85
N VAL A 160 18.89 -12.70 11.01
CA VAL A 160 19.35 -13.92 10.36
C VAL A 160 19.87 -13.56 8.97
N ASN A 161 21.18 -13.56 8.82
CA ASN A 161 21.86 -13.15 7.59
C ASN A 161 22.06 -14.33 6.62
N ASP A 162 20.98 -15.03 6.26
CA ASP A 162 21.05 -16.11 5.26
C ASP A 162 20.47 -15.69 3.91
N SER A 163 20.71 -16.50 2.88
CA SER A 163 20.26 -16.16 1.52
C SER A 163 18.73 -16.05 1.39
N HIS A 164 17.96 -16.79 2.20
CA HIS A 164 16.49 -16.75 2.17
C HIS A 164 15.96 -15.44 2.75
N ALA A 165 16.52 -14.97 3.85
CA ALA A 165 16.17 -13.70 4.46
C ALA A 165 16.45 -12.53 3.52
N HIS A 166 17.62 -12.51 2.86
CA HIS A 166 17.96 -11.49 1.87
C HIS A 166 17.01 -11.49 0.66
N SER A 167 16.70 -12.67 0.12
CA SER A 167 15.75 -12.79 -1.00
C SER A 167 14.35 -12.32 -0.60
N THR A 168 13.87 -12.73 0.57
CA THR A 168 12.58 -12.30 1.11
C THR A 168 12.54 -10.78 1.29
N ALA A 169 13.57 -10.18 1.89
CA ALA A 169 13.65 -8.73 2.07
C ALA A 169 13.56 -7.99 0.72
N SER A 170 14.34 -8.43 -0.27
CA SER A 170 14.34 -7.83 -1.61
C SER A 170 12.96 -7.89 -2.28
N ASN A 171 12.28 -9.04 -2.18
CA ASN A 171 10.94 -9.21 -2.72
C ASN A 171 9.93 -8.29 -2.02
N LEU A 172 9.99 -8.18 -0.69
CA LEU A 172 9.10 -7.30 0.08
C LEU A 172 9.32 -5.83 -0.24
N THR A 173 10.57 -5.39 -0.39
CA THR A 173 10.91 -4.02 -0.82
C THR A 173 10.33 -3.74 -2.20
N THR A 174 10.55 -4.65 -3.17
CA THR A 174 10.02 -4.49 -4.53
C THR A 174 8.49 -4.40 -4.53
N LEU A 175 7.82 -5.24 -3.74
CA LEU A 175 6.36 -5.21 -3.60
C LEU A 175 5.85 -3.91 -2.97
N ALA A 176 6.51 -3.43 -1.91
CA ALA A 176 6.16 -2.16 -1.27
C ALA A 176 6.32 -0.97 -2.24
N ASP A 177 7.39 -0.95 -3.04
CA ASP A 177 7.61 0.07 -4.06
C ASP A 177 6.53 0.02 -5.15
N GLN A 178 6.17 -1.18 -5.62
CA GLN A 178 5.08 -1.35 -6.61
C GLN A 178 3.74 -0.85 -6.06
N LEU A 179 3.38 -1.23 -4.84
CA LEU A 179 2.14 -0.79 -4.19
C LEU A 179 2.12 0.73 -4.00
N THR A 180 3.26 1.32 -3.63
CA THR A 180 3.46 2.78 -3.55
C THR A 180 3.21 3.46 -4.89
N LYS A 181 3.79 2.95 -5.99
CA LYS A 181 3.55 3.49 -7.35
C LYS A 181 2.08 3.40 -7.75
N LEU A 182 1.43 2.27 -7.44
CA LEU A 182 0.00 2.08 -7.70
C LEU A 182 -0.85 3.09 -6.89
N LEU A 183 -0.52 3.35 -5.63
CA LEU A 183 -1.17 4.39 -4.81
C LEU A 183 -0.98 5.78 -5.41
N PHE A 184 0.24 6.16 -5.77
CA PHE A 184 0.51 7.47 -6.38
C PHE A 184 -0.29 7.66 -7.67
N MET A 185 -0.31 6.65 -8.52
CA MET A 185 -1.09 6.68 -9.75
C MET A 185 -2.59 6.83 -9.44
N LEU A 186 -3.11 6.09 -8.46
CA LEU A 186 -4.52 6.13 -8.10
C LEU A 186 -4.90 7.52 -7.54
N ILE A 187 -4.09 8.07 -6.64
CA ILE A 187 -4.26 9.41 -6.06
C ILE A 187 -4.23 10.46 -7.17
N SER A 188 -3.26 10.38 -8.10
CA SER A 188 -3.14 11.33 -9.21
C SER A 188 -4.37 11.35 -10.13
N GLN A 189 -5.04 10.20 -10.29
CA GLN A 189 -6.24 10.09 -11.13
C GLN A 189 -7.54 10.36 -10.34
N SER A 190 -7.47 10.40 -9.01
CA SER A 190 -8.63 10.60 -8.14
C SER A 190 -9.11 12.04 -8.06
N PHE A 191 -8.29 13.02 -8.45
CA PHE A 191 -8.71 14.42 -8.50
C PHE A 191 -9.36 14.73 -9.86
N VAL A 192 -10.66 14.98 -9.85
CA VAL A 192 -11.47 15.14 -11.06
C VAL A 192 -12.32 16.41 -10.99
N VAL A 193 -12.62 16.98 -12.15
CA VAL A 193 -13.61 18.05 -12.29
C VAL A 193 -14.99 17.38 -12.43
N SER A 194 -15.82 17.41 -11.37
CA SER A 194 -17.16 16.81 -11.37
C SER A 194 -18.13 17.56 -12.29
N VAL A 195 -18.00 18.89 -12.37
CA VAL A 195 -18.82 19.76 -13.22
C VAL A 195 -17.92 20.70 -14.01
N GLN A 196 -17.92 20.55 -15.34
CA GLN A 196 -17.13 21.43 -16.21
C GLN A 196 -17.71 22.86 -16.25
N PRO A 197 -16.87 23.89 -16.41
CA PRO A 197 -17.33 25.22 -16.72
C PRO A 197 -17.99 25.26 -18.12
N GLU A 198 -18.83 26.27 -18.36
CA GLU A 198 -19.43 26.50 -19.67
C GLU A 198 -18.34 26.74 -20.74
N PRO A 199 -18.42 26.10 -21.93
CA PRO A 199 -17.38 26.22 -22.95
C PRO A 199 -17.18 27.64 -23.50
N VAL A 200 -18.24 28.46 -23.49
CA VAL A 200 -18.21 29.83 -24.01
C VAL A 200 -18.52 30.79 -22.88
N LEU A 201 -17.56 31.66 -22.56
CA LEU A 201 -17.67 32.60 -21.45
C LEU A 201 -17.65 34.05 -21.95
N LYS A 202 -18.46 34.91 -21.34
CA LYS A 202 -18.39 36.37 -21.54
C LYS A 202 -17.34 36.96 -20.60
N THR A 203 -16.48 37.85 -21.10
CA THR A 203 -15.35 38.47 -20.38
C THR A 203 -15.71 39.22 -19.10
N GLN A 204 -16.96 39.67 -18.95
CA GLN A 204 -17.46 40.36 -17.75
C GLN A 204 -18.38 39.50 -16.87
N HIS A 205 -18.68 38.25 -17.27
CA HIS A 205 -19.38 37.33 -16.39
C HIS A 205 -18.43 36.98 -15.25
N LYS A 206 -18.83 37.27 -14.00
CA LYS A 206 -18.03 37.08 -12.79
C LYS A 206 -17.59 35.62 -12.66
N PHE A 207 -16.38 35.32 -13.13
CA PHE A 207 -15.66 34.12 -12.74
C PHE A 207 -15.17 34.21 -11.28
N VAL A 208 -15.29 35.36 -10.61
CA VAL A 208 -14.36 35.74 -9.53
C VAL A 208 -14.97 35.76 -8.12
N THR A 209 -16.29 35.66 -7.92
CA THR A 209 -16.86 35.76 -6.55
C THR A 209 -17.68 34.55 -6.10
N GLU A 210 -18.42 33.88 -6.99
CA GLU A 210 -19.13 32.64 -6.64
C GLU A 210 -18.30 31.38 -6.93
N ALA A 211 -17.17 31.50 -7.63
CA ALA A 211 -16.29 30.38 -7.94
C ALA A 211 -15.35 30.00 -6.78
N SER A 212 -14.97 30.93 -5.89
CA SER A 212 -14.12 30.52 -4.75
C SER A 212 -14.87 29.60 -3.77
N GLU A 213 -16.19 29.79 -3.60
CA GLU A 213 -17.02 28.92 -2.76
C GLU A 213 -17.63 27.75 -3.56
N SER A 214 -18.15 27.95 -4.78
CA SER A 214 -18.77 26.85 -5.55
C SER A 214 -17.80 26.01 -6.39
N PHE A 215 -16.59 26.48 -6.71
CA PHE A 215 -15.65 25.66 -7.50
C PHE A 215 -15.02 24.54 -6.66
N GLY A 216 -14.98 24.71 -5.33
CA GLY A 216 -14.75 23.61 -4.38
C GLY A 216 -15.80 22.49 -4.51
N GLU A 217 -17.02 22.81 -4.95
CA GLU A 217 -18.10 21.84 -5.20
C GLU A 217 -18.00 21.19 -6.59
N LYS A 218 -17.23 21.79 -7.51
CA LYS A 218 -17.07 21.33 -8.92
C LYS A 218 -15.83 20.49 -9.16
N VAL A 219 -14.93 20.39 -8.18
CA VAL A 219 -13.83 19.42 -8.18
C VAL A 219 -14.07 18.40 -7.07
N ARG A 220 -13.71 17.16 -7.34
CA ARG A 220 -13.90 16.06 -6.40
C ARG A 220 -12.62 15.26 -6.28
N LEU A 221 -12.25 14.95 -5.05
CA LEU A 221 -11.24 13.95 -4.75
C LEU A 221 -11.95 12.63 -4.45
N LEU A 222 -11.77 11.66 -5.35
CA LEU A 222 -12.41 10.33 -5.29
C LEU A 222 -11.78 9.40 -4.24
N ILE A 223 -10.73 9.85 -3.55
CA ILE A 223 -10.09 9.12 -2.45
C ILE A 223 -9.86 10.11 -1.31
N GLY A 224 -10.36 9.82 -0.12
CA GLY A 224 -9.84 10.52 1.04
C GLY A 224 -10.53 10.28 2.37
N ASP A 225 -11.71 9.66 2.38
CA ASP A 225 -12.38 9.32 3.63
C ASP A 225 -11.69 8.12 4.31
N LYS A 226 -11.47 7.03 3.56
CA LYS A 226 -10.90 5.79 4.12
C LYS A 226 -9.43 5.88 4.50
N LEU A 227 -8.62 6.58 3.72
CA LEU A 227 -7.18 6.75 3.98
C LEU A 227 -6.89 7.96 4.88
N GLY A 228 -7.91 8.65 5.39
CA GLY A 228 -7.74 9.86 6.21
C GLY A 228 -7.10 11.04 5.47
N ILE A 229 -6.90 10.94 4.15
CA ILE A 229 -6.23 11.98 3.33
C ILE A 229 -6.99 13.30 3.44
N ARG A 230 -8.33 13.27 3.50
CA ARG A 230 -9.14 14.49 3.68
C ARG A 230 -8.77 15.27 4.94
N GLN A 231 -8.41 14.58 6.04
CA GLN A 231 -7.99 15.22 7.28
C GLN A 231 -6.61 15.89 7.15
N HIS A 232 -5.72 15.33 6.33
CA HIS A 232 -4.41 15.92 6.03
C HIS A 232 -4.49 17.08 5.01
N LEU A 233 -5.56 17.13 4.21
CA LEU A 233 -5.80 18.17 3.21
C LEU A 233 -6.73 19.29 3.71
N VAL A 234 -7.08 19.32 5.00
CA VAL A 234 -7.97 20.35 5.60
C VAL A 234 -7.48 21.79 5.32
N ASN A 235 -6.17 21.98 5.19
CA ASN A 235 -5.55 23.29 4.91
C ASN A 235 -5.08 23.45 3.45
N THR A 236 -5.47 22.55 2.56
CA THR A 236 -5.07 22.61 1.14
C THR A 236 -6.03 23.51 0.37
N ASN A 237 -5.49 24.53 -0.28
CA ASN A 237 -6.26 25.42 -1.14
C ASN A 237 -6.21 24.94 -2.59
N VAL A 238 -7.37 24.81 -3.22
CA VAL A 238 -7.47 24.59 -4.67
C VAL A 238 -7.52 25.95 -5.37
N THR A 239 -6.56 26.21 -6.26
CA THR A 239 -6.54 27.43 -7.08
C THR A 239 -6.94 27.12 -8.51
N VAL A 240 -7.63 28.07 -9.14
CA VAL A 240 -8.12 27.93 -10.52
C VAL A 240 -7.51 29.05 -11.34
N LYS A 241 -6.91 28.69 -12.48
CA LYS A 241 -6.33 29.63 -13.43
C LYS A 241 -6.74 29.24 -14.84
N ILE A 242 -7.18 30.22 -15.62
CA ILE A 242 -7.38 30.08 -17.07
C ILE A 242 -5.99 30.24 -17.72
N ILE A 243 -5.62 29.27 -18.55
CA ILE A 243 -4.34 29.22 -19.25
C ILE A 243 -4.56 29.14 -20.76
N ALA A 244 -3.57 29.57 -21.54
CA ALA A 244 -3.62 29.43 -22.99
C ALA A 244 -3.42 27.97 -23.43
N GLU A 245 -3.85 27.62 -24.64
CA GLU A 245 -3.71 26.25 -25.17
C GLU A 245 -2.24 25.81 -25.27
N GLU A 246 -1.34 26.71 -25.64
CA GLU A 246 0.10 26.45 -25.71
C GLU A 246 0.69 26.11 -24.32
N GLU A 247 0.31 26.89 -23.30
CA GLU A 247 0.70 26.61 -21.90
C GLU A 247 0.18 25.24 -21.44
N ALA A 248 -1.06 24.89 -21.79
CA ALA A 248 -1.65 23.60 -21.46
C ALA A 248 -0.90 22.42 -22.11
N LYS A 249 -0.50 22.56 -23.38
CA LYS A 249 0.30 21.54 -24.10
C LYS A 249 1.65 21.32 -23.43
N LEU A 250 2.33 22.39 -23.03
CA LEU A 250 3.61 22.32 -22.32
C LEU A 250 3.47 21.61 -20.95
N LEU A 251 2.44 21.97 -20.16
CA LEU A 251 2.18 21.33 -18.87
C LEU A 251 1.87 19.83 -19.00
N SER A 252 1.11 19.44 -20.04
CA SER A 252 0.82 18.03 -20.30
C SER A 252 2.08 17.23 -20.67
N ALA A 253 3.01 17.82 -21.41
CA ALA A 253 4.26 17.17 -21.78
C ALA A 253 5.18 16.96 -20.56
N THR A 254 5.22 17.92 -19.63
CA THR A 254 5.97 17.79 -18.37
C THR A 254 5.36 16.74 -17.44
N GLN A 255 4.03 16.60 -17.41
CA GLN A 255 3.35 15.55 -16.63
C GLN A 255 3.57 14.13 -17.17
N MET A 256 3.77 13.96 -18.48
CA MET A 256 4.10 12.64 -19.05
C MET A 256 5.49 12.16 -18.60
N ASN A 257 6.49 13.04 -18.54
CA ASN A 257 7.83 12.69 -18.04
C ASN A 257 7.86 12.27 -16.55
N HIS A 258 6.88 12.69 -15.75
CA HIS A 258 6.78 12.29 -14.34
C HIS A 258 5.97 11.01 -14.10
N LYS A 259 5.20 10.52 -15.08
CA LYS A 259 4.52 9.21 -15.00
C LYS A 259 5.45 8.02 -15.25
N ASP A 260 6.63 8.28 -15.82
CA ASP A 260 7.64 7.27 -16.17
C ASP A 260 8.75 7.08 -15.10
N MET A 261 8.62 7.71 -13.92
CA MET A 261 9.47 7.45 -12.74
C MET A 261 8.67 6.71 -11.65
#